data_AF-A0A380FCJ8-F1
#
_entry.id   AF-A0A380FCJ8-F1
#
_cell.length_a   1.000
_cell.length_b   1.000
_cell.length_c   1.000
_cell.angle_alpha   90.00
_cell.angle_beta   90.00
_cell.angle_gamma   90.00
#
_symmetry.space_group_name_H-M   'P 1'
#
loop_
_entity.id
_entity.type
_entity.pdbx_description
1 polymer ?
#
loop_
_entity_poly.entity_id
_entity_poly.type
_entity_poly.pdbx_seq_one_letter_code
_entity_poly.pdbx_strand_id
1 'polypeptide(L)'
;MRSKEFIKSIILLILVLMSAVLTYMTWNFSPDLTNVDKQEDSSEDRPHTIGKPMKDGMEQVVTPYQVIHSQGEKTKGMEATRQNIKDIIKPLKNQRVTQSEQMHSNHNLIIPDLSDDFLVLDFTYDMPLATYLGQVLNVNAKVPNNFKFNRFTNR
;
A
#
# COMPACT_ATOMS: atom_id res chain seq x y z
N MET A 1 78.20 0.68 13.25
CA MET A 1 77.21 1.43 14.07
C MET A 1 76.21 2.22 13.24
N ARG A 2 76.61 2.88 12.13
CA ARG A 2 75.74 3.67 11.24
C ARG A 2 74.52 2.92 10.64
N SER A 3 74.65 1.66 10.25
CA SER A 3 73.59 0.90 9.56
C SER A 3 72.32 0.69 10.40
N LYS A 4 72.45 0.54 11.73
CA LYS A 4 71.32 0.37 12.65
C LYS A 4 70.48 1.65 12.78
N GLU A 5 71.10 2.82 12.64
CA GLU A 5 70.41 4.11 12.71
C GLU A 5 69.67 4.42 11.41
N PHE A 6 70.25 4.06 10.25
CA PHE A 6 69.57 4.17 8.96
C PHE A 6 68.31 3.32 8.89
N ILE A 7 68.35 2.09 9.41
CA ILE A 7 67.17 1.20 9.44
C ILE A 7 66.04 1.77 10.30
N LYS A 8 66.36 2.33 11.48
CA LYS A 8 65.36 2.99 12.32
C LYS A 8 64.73 4.20 11.63
N SER A 9 65.53 4.99 10.94
CA SER A 9 65.07 6.16 10.17
C SER A 9 64.15 5.75 9.00
N ILE A 10 64.51 4.69 8.27
CA ILE A 10 63.70 4.16 7.16
C ILE A 10 62.35 3.63 7.65
N ILE A 11 62.35 2.87 8.75
CA ILE A 11 61.11 2.34 9.35
C ILE A 11 60.20 3.50 9.79
N LEU A 12 60.78 4.54 10.42
CA LEU A 12 60.02 5.71 10.84
C LEU A 12 59.43 6.46 9.64
N LEU A 13 60.18 6.61 8.55
CA LEU A 13 59.71 7.28 7.34
C LEU A 13 58.57 6.51 6.66
N ILE A 14 58.66 5.17 6.60
CA ILE A 14 57.58 4.32 6.07
C ILE A 14 56.32 4.44 6.93
N LEU A 15 56.47 4.46 8.26
CA LEU A 15 55.35 4.63 9.18
C LEU A 15 54.61 5.95 8.94
N VAL A 16 55.36 7.05 8.79
CA VAL A 16 54.81 8.38 8.53
C VAL A 16 54.09 8.42 7.18
N LEU A 17 54.66 7.83 6.13
CA LEU A 17 54.03 7.75 4.81
C LEU A 17 52.73 6.93 4.85
N MET A 18 52.70 5.81 5.56
CA MET A 18 51.48 5.00 5.73
C MET A 18 50.38 5.78 6.45
N SER A 19 50.73 6.54 7.50
CA SER A 19 49.76 7.40 8.19
C SER A 19 49.17 8.45 7.25
N ALA A 20 50.01 9.12 6.45
CA ALA A 20 49.55 10.15 5.52
C ALA A 20 48.63 9.58 4.42
N VAL A 21 48.96 8.41 3.86
CA VAL A 21 48.12 7.72 2.86
C VAL A 21 46.77 7.32 3.46
N LEU A 22 46.76 6.81 4.69
CA LEU A 22 45.53 6.40 5.36
C LEU A 22 44.61 7.60 5.65
N THR A 23 45.20 8.72 6.07
CA THR A 23 44.47 9.99 6.24
C THR A 23 43.91 10.49 4.91
N TYR A 24 44.71 10.44 3.83
CA TYR A 24 44.25 10.80 2.49
C TYR A 24 43.09 9.89 2.01
N MET A 25 43.20 8.58 2.23
CA MET A 25 42.12 7.63 1.90
C MET A 25 40.85 7.89 2.69
N THR A 26 40.95 8.30 3.97
CA THR A 26 39.80 8.64 4.80
C THR A 26 39.16 9.96 4.36
N TRP A 27 39.97 10.95 3.99
CA TRP A 27 39.47 12.22 3.43
C TRP A 27 38.82 12.06 2.06
N ASN A 28 39.37 11.18 1.22
CA ASN A 28 38.84 10.88 -0.10
C ASN A 28 37.88 9.67 -0.10
N PHE A 29 37.45 9.22 1.08
CA PHE A 29 36.43 8.19 1.22
C PHE A 29 35.07 8.81 0.90
N SER A 30 34.78 8.95 -0.40
CA SER A 30 33.41 9.09 -0.86
C SER A 30 32.79 7.70 -0.81
N PRO A 31 31.83 7.43 0.10
CA PRO A 31 31.16 6.14 0.12
C PRO A 31 30.56 5.91 -1.28
N ASP A 32 30.85 4.74 -1.84
CA ASP A 32 30.26 4.30 -3.09
C ASP A 32 28.76 4.02 -2.85
N LEU A 33 27.95 5.09 -2.88
CA LEU A 33 26.50 5.05 -2.80
C LEU A 33 25.84 4.73 -4.15
N THR A 34 26.59 4.21 -5.12
CA THR A 34 26.07 3.97 -6.49
C THR A 34 25.00 2.88 -6.58
N ASN A 35 24.64 2.22 -5.48
CA ASN A 35 23.45 1.35 -5.39
C ASN A 35 22.35 1.87 -4.44
N VAL A 36 22.52 3.03 -3.80
CA VAL A 36 21.47 3.68 -3.01
C VAL A 36 20.79 4.80 -3.82
N ASP A 37 21.52 5.48 -4.70
CA ASP A 37 20.99 6.61 -5.48
C ASP A 37 20.56 6.26 -6.92
N LYS A 38 20.62 4.99 -7.33
CA LYS A 38 20.02 4.54 -8.61
C LYS A 38 18.53 4.23 -8.51
N GLN A 39 17.81 4.88 -7.60
CA GLN A 39 16.36 4.95 -7.71
C GLN A 39 16.02 6.29 -8.33
N GLU A 40 16.06 6.28 -9.67
CA GLU A 40 15.41 7.20 -10.60
C GLU A 40 14.96 8.53 -9.98
N ASP A 41 15.70 9.58 -10.34
CA ASP A 41 15.18 10.94 -10.52
C ASP A 41 13.79 10.88 -11.17
N SER A 42 12.78 10.77 -10.33
CA SER A 42 11.38 11.00 -10.65
C SER A 42 10.95 12.03 -9.64
N SER A 43 11.06 13.27 -10.10
CA SER A 43 10.48 14.47 -9.51
C SER A 43 9.01 14.24 -9.19
N GLU A 44 8.70 13.68 -8.03
CA GLU A 44 7.35 13.67 -7.47
C GLU A 44 7.45 13.42 -5.97
N ASP A 45 6.82 14.32 -5.24
CA ASP A 45 6.62 14.40 -3.80
C ASP A 45 6.18 13.04 -3.19
N ARG A 46 7.13 12.18 -2.84
CA ARG A 46 6.85 10.90 -2.18
C ARG A 46 6.95 11.06 -0.66
N PRO A 47 5.87 10.79 0.10
CA PRO A 47 5.89 10.90 1.55
C PRO A 47 6.93 9.95 2.14
N HIS A 48 7.69 10.43 3.13
CA HIS A 48 8.68 9.64 3.84
C HIS A 48 7.99 8.58 4.70
N THR A 49 7.79 7.38 4.15
CA THR A 49 7.20 6.26 4.88
C THR A 49 8.27 5.38 5.50
N ILE A 50 8.07 4.93 6.74
CA ILE A 50 8.91 3.92 7.38
C ILE A 50 8.57 2.57 6.75
N GLY A 51 9.29 2.19 5.68
CA GLY A 51 9.08 0.94 4.93
C GLY A 51 9.08 1.15 3.42
N LYS A 52 9.15 0.06 2.64
CA LYS A 52 8.98 0.16 1.18
C LYS A 52 7.61 0.81 0.93
N PRO A 53 7.54 1.93 0.19
CA PRO A 53 6.27 2.56 -0.12
C PRO A 53 5.40 1.52 -0.81
N MET A 54 4.18 1.31 -0.29
CA MET A 54 3.24 0.39 -0.90
C MET A 54 2.85 0.97 -2.26
N LYS A 55 3.37 0.35 -3.32
CA LYS A 55 3.10 0.77 -4.71
C LYS A 55 1.65 0.47 -5.12
N ASP A 56 1.02 -0.44 -4.39
CA ASP A 56 -0.34 -0.88 -4.62
C ASP A 56 -1.33 0.10 -4.00
N GLY A 57 -2.30 0.56 -4.80
CA GLY A 57 -3.36 1.46 -4.35
C GLY A 57 -4.27 0.84 -3.28
N MET A 58 -5.09 1.68 -2.63
CA MET A 58 -5.98 1.24 -1.54
C MET A 58 -6.95 0.14 -1.95
N GLU A 59 -7.28 0.03 -3.24
CA GLU A 59 -8.08 -1.06 -3.80
C GLU A 59 -7.46 -2.46 -3.63
N GLN A 60 -6.14 -2.55 -3.41
CA GLN A 60 -5.45 -3.81 -3.14
C GLN A 60 -5.24 -4.08 -1.65
N VAL A 61 -5.41 -3.05 -0.82
CA VAL A 61 -5.27 -3.12 0.65
C VAL A 61 -6.62 -3.40 1.29
N VAL A 62 -7.68 -2.78 0.77
CA VAL A 62 -9.05 -2.92 1.25
C VAL A 62 -9.75 -3.98 0.40
N THR A 63 -9.55 -5.24 0.77
CA THR A 63 -10.21 -6.37 0.13
C THR A 63 -11.24 -7.00 1.07
N PRO A 64 -12.43 -7.37 0.57
CA PRO A 64 -13.35 -8.22 1.34
C PRO A 64 -12.68 -9.57 1.61
N TYR A 65 -13.08 -10.24 2.69
CA TYR A 65 -12.57 -11.58 3.00
C TYR A 65 -13.43 -12.67 2.36
N GLN A 66 -14.68 -12.36 2.04
CA GLN A 66 -15.64 -13.29 1.44
C GLN A 66 -16.51 -12.56 0.41
N VAL A 67 -16.75 -13.26 -0.70
CA VAL A 67 -17.72 -12.86 -1.72
C VAL A 67 -18.83 -13.90 -1.75
N ILE A 68 -20.08 -13.46 -1.74
CA ILE A 68 -21.24 -14.33 -1.86
C ILE A 68 -22.05 -13.87 -3.06
N HIS A 69 -22.23 -14.76 -4.03
CA HIS A 69 -23.18 -14.57 -5.11
C HIS A 69 -24.45 -15.34 -4.78
N SER A 70 -25.57 -14.65 -4.65
CA SER A 70 -26.88 -15.25 -4.42
C SER A 70 -27.69 -15.14 -5.70
N GLN A 71 -28.22 -16.26 -6.16
CA GLN A 71 -29.12 -16.37 -7.30
C GLN A 71 -30.36 -17.18 -6.88
N GLY A 72 -31.34 -16.50 -6.30
CA GLY A 72 -32.53 -17.10 -5.68
C GLY A 72 -32.12 -18.02 -4.53
N GLU A 73 -32.52 -19.30 -4.61
CA GLU A 73 -32.14 -20.30 -3.59
C GLU A 73 -30.69 -20.80 -3.72
N LYS A 74 -29.98 -20.42 -4.79
CA LYS A 74 -28.60 -20.86 -5.04
C LYS A 74 -27.62 -19.82 -4.55
N THR A 75 -27.04 -20.06 -3.38
CA THR A 75 -25.96 -19.22 -2.84
C THR A 75 -24.60 -19.88 -3.09
N LYS A 76 -23.70 -19.14 -3.74
CA LYS A 76 -22.32 -19.57 -3.98
C LYS A 76 -21.35 -18.62 -3.27
N GLY A 77 -20.57 -19.17 -2.36
CA GLY A 77 -19.41 -18.49 -1.81
C GLY A 77 -18.22 -18.59 -2.77
N MET A 78 -17.48 -17.49 -2.92
CA MET A 78 -16.18 -17.47 -3.57
C MET A 78 -15.14 -16.96 -2.58
N GLU A 79 -13.98 -17.62 -2.53
CA GLU A 79 -12.84 -17.10 -1.79
C GLU A 79 -12.40 -15.77 -2.40
N ALA A 80 -12.20 -14.77 -1.54
CA ALA A 80 -11.78 -13.43 -1.93
C ALA A 80 -10.28 -13.40 -2.27
N THR A 81 -9.91 -13.98 -3.41
CA THR A 81 -8.55 -13.84 -3.95
C THR A 81 -8.37 -12.46 -4.58
N ARG A 82 -7.14 -11.91 -4.54
CA ARG A 82 -6.85 -10.57 -5.08
C ARG A 82 -7.32 -10.39 -6.53
N GLN A 83 -7.13 -11.41 -7.36
CA GLN A 83 -7.50 -11.34 -8.77
C GLN A 83 -9.03 -11.29 -8.95
N ASN A 84 -9.76 -12.17 -8.26
CA ASN A 84 -11.22 -12.21 -8.34
C ASN A 84 -11.85 -10.91 -7.83
N ILE A 85 -11.33 -10.37 -6.72
CA ILE A 85 -11.80 -9.09 -6.17
C ILE A 85 -11.55 -7.95 -7.13
N LYS A 86 -10.37 -7.91 -7.78
CA LYS A 86 -10.07 -6.89 -8.79
C LYS A 86 -11.08 -6.92 -9.93
N ASP A 87 -11.43 -8.10 -10.40
CA ASP A 87 -12.39 -8.29 -11.49
C ASP A 87 -13.82 -7.89 -11.08
N ILE A 88 -14.22 -8.16 -9.82
CA ILE A 88 -15.53 -7.76 -9.26
C ILE A 88 -15.61 -6.24 -9.02
N ILE A 89 -14.54 -5.61 -8.51
CA ILE A 89 -14.53 -4.18 -8.20
C ILE A 89 -14.41 -3.33 -9.48
N LYS A 90 -13.71 -3.82 -10.51
CA LYS A 90 -13.48 -3.10 -11.77
C LYS A 90 -14.74 -2.44 -12.37
N PRO A 91 -15.89 -3.12 -12.54
CA PRO A 91 -17.10 -2.49 -13.05
C PRO A 91 -17.71 -1.43 -12.12
N LEU A 92 -17.43 -1.49 -10.81
CA LEU A 92 -17.93 -0.55 -9.80
C LEU A 92 -17.11 0.75 -9.72
N LYS A 93 -15.90 0.76 -10.29
CA LYS A 93 -15.03 1.94 -10.26
C LYS A 93 -15.58 3.06 -11.14
N ASN A 94 -15.40 4.31 -10.69
CA ASN A 94 -15.77 5.53 -11.41
C ASN A 94 -17.26 5.65 -11.74
N GLN A 95 -18.13 4.90 -11.06
CA GLN A 95 -19.57 5.04 -11.25
C GLN A 95 -20.06 6.35 -10.62
N ARG A 96 -21.07 6.97 -11.26
CA ARG A 96 -21.69 8.19 -10.73
C ARG A 96 -22.88 7.81 -9.84
N VAL A 97 -22.84 8.22 -8.57
CA VAL A 97 -23.99 8.09 -7.68
C VAL A 97 -25.07 9.08 -8.13
N THR A 98 -26.23 8.55 -8.53
CA THR A 98 -27.40 9.34 -8.92
C THR A 98 -28.29 9.65 -7.72
N GLN A 99 -28.42 8.69 -6.80
CA GLN A 99 -29.30 8.76 -5.64
C GLN A 99 -28.70 7.94 -4.49
N SER A 100 -28.88 8.40 -3.26
CA SER A 100 -28.49 7.69 -2.05
C SER A 100 -29.54 7.95 -0.98
N GLU A 101 -30.08 6.88 -0.41
CA GLU A 101 -31.09 6.93 0.63
C GLU A 101 -30.68 6.06 1.79
N GLN A 102 -30.92 6.56 3.01
CA GLN A 102 -30.68 5.80 4.22
C GLN A 102 -31.94 5.01 4.56
N MET A 103 -31.92 3.70 4.36
CA MET A 103 -33.00 2.82 4.78
C MET A 103 -32.83 2.43 6.26
N HIS A 104 -33.87 2.68 7.06
CA HIS A 104 -33.99 2.18 8.43
C HIS A 104 -35.11 1.14 8.47
N SER A 105 -34.85 -0.06 8.98
CA SER A 105 -35.91 -1.02 9.32
C SER A 105 -35.84 -1.34 10.81
N ASN A 106 -36.94 -1.10 11.53
CA ASN A 106 -37.01 -1.37 12.97
C ASN A 106 -37.11 -2.86 13.30
N HIS A 107 -37.43 -3.74 12.34
CA HIS A 107 -37.49 -5.19 12.54
C HIS A 107 -37.16 -5.90 11.23
N ASN A 108 -36.26 -6.90 11.30
CA ASN A 108 -35.77 -7.76 10.21
C ASN A 108 -35.57 -7.03 8.88
N LEU A 109 -34.31 -6.78 8.52
CA LEU A 109 -33.91 -6.38 7.18
C LEU A 109 -34.24 -7.52 6.18
N ILE A 110 -35.52 -7.73 5.89
CA ILE A 110 -35.94 -8.20 4.58
C ILE A 110 -35.55 -7.05 3.68
N ILE A 111 -34.46 -7.21 2.92
CA ILE A 111 -34.06 -6.21 1.94
C ILE A 111 -35.05 -6.40 0.78
N PRO A 112 -36.16 -5.64 0.70
CA PRO A 112 -37.32 -6.05 -0.10
C PRO A 112 -37.10 -5.93 -1.61
N ASP A 113 -35.94 -5.39 -1.99
CA ASP A 113 -35.67 -4.87 -3.33
C ASP A 113 -34.33 -5.38 -3.90
N LEU A 114 -33.72 -6.39 -3.26
CA LEU A 114 -32.66 -7.13 -3.94
C LEU A 114 -33.35 -8.12 -4.85
N SER A 115 -33.12 -7.95 -6.15
CA SER A 115 -33.38 -9.00 -7.13
C SER A 115 -32.81 -10.33 -6.65
N ASP A 116 -33.39 -11.44 -7.09
CA ASP A 116 -32.88 -12.77 -6.75
C ASP A 116 -31.39 -12.96 -7.09
N ASP A 117 -30.83 -12.12 -7.98
CA ASP A 117 -29.42 -12.05 -8.32
C ASP A 117 -28.75 -10.83 -7.66
N PHE A 118 -27.82 -11.08 -6.73
CA PHE A 118 -26.99 -10.05 -6.09
C PHE A 118 -25.65 -10.59 -5.59
N LEU A 119 -24.69 -9.68 -5.46
CA LEU A 119 -23.34 -9.96 -4.98
C LEU A 119 -23.09 -9.25 -3.65
N VAL A 120 -22.65 -10.01 -2.65
CA VAL A 120 -22.29 -9.53 -1.30
C VAL A 120 -20.78 -9.58 -1.13
N LEU A 121 -20.22 -8.47 -0.63
CA LEU A 121 -18.83 -8.33 -0.22
C LEU A 121 -18.80 -8.16 1.30
N ASP A 122 -18.23 -9.14 2.00
CA ASP A 122 -18.08 -9.10 3.46
C ASP A 122 -16.65 -8.71 3.84
N PHE A 123 -16.54 -7.77 4.78
CA PHE A 123 -15.29 -7.21 5.30
C PHE A 123 -15.13 -7.60 6.77
N THR A 124 -13.88 -7.82 7.19
CA THR A 124 -13.55 -8.17 8.59
C THR A 124 -13.55 -6.96 9.52
N TYR A 125 -13.74 -5.76 8.99
CA TYR A 125 -13.69 -4.49 9.73
C TYR A 125 -14.80 -3.55 9.27
N ASP A 126 -15.23 -2.68 10.18
CA ASP A 126 -16.17 -1.60 9.88
C ASP A 126 -15.49 -0.48 9.06
N MET A 127 -15.70 -0.53 7.75
CA MET A 127 -15.14 0.41 6.78
C MET A 127 -15.93 1.71 6.74
N PRO A 128 -15.28 2.89 6.85
CA PRO A 128 -15.94 4.15 6.59
C PRO A 128 -16.39 4.23 5.11
N LEU A 129 -17.68 4.53 4.88
CA LEU A 129 -18.26 4.58 3.53
C LEU A 129 -17.56 5.60 2.63
N ALA A 130 -17.25 6.78 3.18
CA ALA A 130 -16.53 7.83 2.46
C ALA A 130 -15.16 7.35 1.96
N THR A 131 -14.42 6.59 2.78
CA THR A 131 -13.12 6.04 2.43
C THR A 131 -13.23 5.01 1.31
N TYR A 132 -14.17 4.06 1.43
CA TYR A 132 -14.34 3.03 0.41
C TYR A 132 -14.76 3.62 -0.94
N LEU A 133 -15.75 4.53 -0.95
CA LEU A 133 -16.20 5.17 -2.19
C LEU A 133 -15.07 6.01 -2.81
N GLY A 134 -14.38 6.84 -2.03
CA GLY A 134 -13.34 7.74 -2.54
C GLY A 134 -12.06 7.02 -2.95
N GLN A 135 -11.53 6.15 -2.09
CA GLN A 135 -10.19 5.57 -2.28
C GLN A 135 -10.20 4.24 -3.05
N VAL A 136 -11.26 3.43 -2.93
CA VAL A 136 -11.33 2.12 -3.60
C VAL A 136 -12.11 2.22 -4.91
N LEU A 137 -13.29 2.84 -4.87
CA LEU A 137 -14.17 2.93 -6.04
C LEU A 137 -13.94 4.20 -6.88
N ASN A 138 -13.21 5.20 -6.38
CA ASN A 138 -13.07 6.51 -7.02
C ASN A 138 -14.43 7.15 -7.37
N VAL A 139 -15.36 7.10 -6.43
CA VAL A 139 -16.72 7.62 -6.52
C VAL A 139 -16.84 8.86 -5.66
N ASN A 140 -17.21 9.97 -6.28
CA ASN A 140 -17.50 11.21 -5.57
C ASN A 140 -19.00 11.25 -5.22
N ALA A 141 -19.32 10.97 -3.95
CA ALA A 141 -20.68 11.00 -3.44
C ALA A 141 -20.74 11.72 -2.10
N LYS A 142 -21.78 12.52 -1.89
CA LYS A 142 -22.08 13.11 -0.57
C LYS A 142 -22.67 12.03 0.32
N VAL A 143 -21.85 11.45 1.18
CA VAL A 143 -22.24 10.43 2.16
C VAL A 143 -22.02 10.93 3.59
N PRO A 144 -22.77 10.41 4.58
CA PRO A 144 -22.54 10.78 5.98
C PRO A 144 -21.13 10.40 6.44
N ASN A 145 -20.43 11.35 7.07
CA ASN A 145 -19.02 11.17 7.48
C ASN A 145 -18.79 10.05 8.50
N ASN A 146 -19.83 9.68 9.25
CA ASN A 146 -19.72 8.70 10.35
C ASN A 146 -20.34 7.34 9.99
N PHE A 147 -20.78 7.14 8.74
CA PHE A 147 -21.36 5.86 8.33
C PHE A 147 -20.25 4.83 8.10
N LYS A 148 -20.35 3.70 8.80
CA LYS A 148 -19.47 2.56 8.64
C LYS A 148 -20.27 1.34 8.24
N PHE A 149 -19.64 0.44 7.50
CA PHE A 149 -20.23 -0.81 7.04
C PHE A 149 -19.20 -1.93 7.07
N ASN A 150 -19.65 -3.15 7.30
CA ASN A 150 -18.85 -4.38 7.15
C ASN A 150 -19.36 -5.27 6.01
N ARG A 151 -20.48 -4.90 5.37
CA ARG A 151 -21.09 -5.61 4.25
C ARG A 151 -21.51 -4.63 3.17
N PHE A 152 -21.12 -4.90 1.94
CA PHE A 152 -21.54 -4.16 0.76
C PHE A 152 -22.28 -5.10 -0.19
N THR A 153 -23.38 -4.65 -0.77
CA THR A 153 -24.17 -5.47 -1.69
C THR A 153 -24.39 -4.72 -2.99
N ASN A 154 -24.18 -5.41 -4.11
CA ASN A 154 -24.35 -4.88 -5.45
C ASN A 154 -25.29 -5.77 -6.26
N ARG A 155 -26.06 -5.13 -7.13
CA ARG A 155 -26.89 -5.71 -8.18
C ARG A 155 -26.26 -5.43 -9.54
#